data_AF-D8FAI1-F1
#
_entry.id   AF-D8FAI1-F1
#
_cell.length_a   1.000
_cell.length_b   1.000
_cell.length_c   1.000
_cell.angle_alpha   90.00
_cell.angle_beta   90.00
_cell.angle_gamma   90.00
#
_symmetry.space_group_name_H-M   'P 1'
#
loop_
_entity.id
_entity.type
_entity.pdbx_description
1 polymer ?
#
loop_
_entity_poly.entity_id
_entity_poly.type
_entity_poly.pdbx_seq_one_letter_code
_entity_poly.pdbx_strand_id
1 'polypeptide(L)'
;MIALDDFINPKTGRNIFGCSHIFDHAAKDNQSKYPWAQNVVLIGLLKVIKGRWACLPLSQRFYLPQKAINAKSDNMRVAGKVVSFQTKLQQAVEMVIQVAQHFAGVDIIIVCDSWFGNNGLFKPLRTKLGNFVHLLSRLRSNTVLYSIP
;
A
#
# COMPACT_ATOMS: atom_id res chain seq x y z
N MET A 1 9.22 -13.72 -0.73
CA MET A 1 9.49 -12.26 -0.69
C MET A 1 8.37 -11.55 -1.42
N ILE A 2 7.76 -10.54 -0.81
CA ILE A 2 6.69 -9.75 -1.42
C ILE A 2 7.12 -8.30 -1.54
N ALA A 3 6.80 -7.67 -2.68
CA ALA A 3 6.89 -6.23 -2.84
C ALA A 3 5.59 -5.58 -2.33
N LEU A 4 5.73 -4.45 -1.64
CA LEU A 4 4.62 -3.59 -1.20
C LEU A 4 4.89 -2.18 -1.70
N ASP A 5 3.92 -1.62 -2.42
CA ASP A 5 3.98 -0.25 -2.90
C ASP A 5 2.57 0.35 -3.06
N ASP A 6 2.48 1.65 -3.29
CA ASP A 6 1.28 2.30 -3.80
C ASP A 6 1.55 3.11 -5.06
N PHE A 7 0.55 3.21 -5.92
CA PHE A 7 0.66 4.00 -7.13
C PHE A 7 -0.58 4.87 -7.33
N ILE A 8 -0.35 6.03 -7.94
CA ILE A 8 -1.40 6.94 -8.40
C ILE A 8 -1.66 6.63 -9.87
N ASN A 9 -2.93 6.40 -10.21
CA ASN A 9 -3.39 6.09 -11.56
C ASN A 9 -4.34 7.20 -12.03
N PRO A 10 -3.81 8.26 -12.67
CA PRO A 10 -4.62 9.37 -13.19
C PRO A 10 -5.67 8.88 -14.18
N LYS A 11 -6.86 9.46 -14.12
CA LYS A 11 -7.98 9.10 -15.00
C LYS A 11 -8.63 10.33 -15.62
N THR A 12 -9.27 10.11 -16.76
CA THR A 12 -10.13 11.09 -17.43
C THR A 12 -11.58 10.61 -17.35
N GLY A 13 -12.40 11.27 -16.54
CA GLY A 13 -13.82 10.92 -16.33
C GLY A 13 -14.25 11.06 -14.87
N ARG A 14 -15.44 11.64 -14.63
CA ARG A 14 -15.91 12.01 -13.28
C ARG A 14 -16.48 10.85 -12.45
N ASN A 15 -16.92 9.78 -13.10
CA ASN A 15 -17.67 8.70 -12.45
C ASN A 15 -16.84 7.40 -12.30
N ILE A 16 -15.51 7.51 -12.29
CA ILE A 16 -14.63 6.34 -12.15
C ILE A 16 -14.50 6.02 -10.66
N PHE A 17 -14.75 4.76 -10.33
CA PHE A 17 -14.71 4.27 -8.95
C PHE A 17 -13.36 4.52 -8.29
N GLY A 18 -13.37 5.01 -7.05
CA GLY A 18 -12.18 5.25 -6.25
C GLY A 18 -11.35 6.47 -6.70
N CYS A 19 -11.79 7.23 -7.69
CA CYS A 19 -11.10 8.46 -8.09
C CYS A 19 -11.38 9.62 -7.15
N SER A 20 -10.34 10.35 -6.76
CA SER A 20 -10.48 11.64 -6.08
C SER A 20 -9.27 12.52 -6.40
N HIS A 21 -9.24 13.75 -5.89
CA HIS A 21 -8.04 14.56 -5.90
C HIS A 21 -7.04 14.03 -4.86
N ILE A 22 -6.07 13.25 -5.34
CA ILE A 22 -5.03 12.63 -4.51
C ILE A 22 -3.79 13.51 -4.53
N PHE A 23 -3.19 13.76 -3.36
CA PHE A 23 -1.91 14.47 -3.30
C PHE A 23 -0.77 13.57 -3.81
N ASP A 24 -0.03 14.05 -4.79
CA ASP A 24 1.13 13.37 -5.34
C ASP A 24 2.43 13.98 -4.80
N HIS A 25 3.10 13.27 -3.90
CA HIS A 25 4.39 13.66 -3.33
C HIS A 25 5.53 13.63 -4.35
N ALA A 26 5.36 12.93 -5.49
CA ALA A 26 6.36 12.77 -6.53
C ALA A 26 6.10 13.67 -7.76
N ALA A 27 5.05 14.50 -7.73
CA ALA A 27 4.69 15.40 -8.81
C ALA A 27 5.88 16.29 -9.22
N LYS A 28 6.18 16.31 -10.51
CA LYS A 28 7.20 17.19 -11.12
C LYS A 28 6.63 18.60 -11.35
N ASP A 29 7.49 19.58 -11.62
CA ASP A 29 7.11 21.00 -11.72
C ASP A 29 5.96 21.26 -12.71
N ASN A 30 5.88 20.48 -13.81
CA ASN A 30 4.83 20.59 -14.83
C ASN A 30 3.68 19.58 -14.65
N GLN A 31 3.52 18.99 -13.46
CA GLN A 31 2.45 18.06 -13.13
C GLN A 31 1.54 18.63 -12.04
N SER A 32 0.25 18.29 -12.09
CA SER A 32 -0.65 18.64 -11.00
C SER A 32 -0.25 17.89 -9.74
N LYS A 33 -0.18 18.60 -8.60
CA LYS A 33 0.01 17.99 -7.28
C LYS A 33 -1.24 17.26 -6.78
N TYR A 34 -2.40 17.52 -7.38
CA TYR A 34 -3.69 16.93 -7.01
C TYR A 34 -4.41 16.37 -8.24
N PRO A 35 -3.83 15.37 -8.94
CA PRO A 35 -4.50 14.75 -10.07
C PRO A 35 -5.81 14.09 -9.64
N TRP A 36 -6.79 14.11 -10.53
CA TRP A 36 -7.96 13.24 -10.43
C TRP A 36 -7.53 11.81 -10.75
N ALA A 37 -7.44 10.97 -9.72
CA ALA A 37 -6.78 9.67 -9.83
C ALA A 37 -7.32 8.65 -8.83
N GLN A 38 -7.13 7.38 -9.15
CA GLN A 38 -7.17 6.32 -8.14
C GLN A 38 -5.81 6.27 -7.44
N ASN A 39 -5.79 6.04 -6.13
CA ASN A 39 -4.58 5.60 -5.44
C ASN A 39 -4.79 4.14 -5.03
N VAL A 40 -3.85 3.27 -5.38
CA VAL A 40 -3.97 1.82 -5.16
C VAL A 40 -2.75 1.32 -4.40
N VAL A 41 -2.99 0.66 -3.27
CA VAL A 41 -1.98 -0.09 -2.54
C VAL A 41 -1.94 -1.50 -3.13
N LEU A 42 -0.74 -1.98 -3.47
CA LEU A 42 -0.51 -3.27 -4.11
C LEU A 42 0.53 -4.07 -3.33
N ILE A 43 0.27 -5.36 -3.14
CA ILE A 43 1.31 -6.34 -2.83
C ILE A 43 1.45 -7.35 -3.95
N GLY A 44 2.68 -7.75 -4.22
CA GLY A 44 3.00 -8.76 -5.23
C GLY A 44 4.14 -9.67 -4.82
N LEU A 45 4.12 -10.92 -5.30
CA LEU A 45 5.18 -11.89 -5.09
C LEU A 45 6.37 -11.54 -6.01
N LEU A 46 7.54 -11.36 -5.41
CA LEU A 46 8.78 -11.23 -6.18
C LEU A 46 9.32 -12.61 -6.53
N LYS A 47 9.40 -12.91 -7.83
CA LYS A 47 9.89 -14.19 -8.35
C LYS A 47 10.79 -13.98 -9.55
N VAL A 48 11.90 -14.71 -9.62
CA VAL A 48 12.72 -14.77 -10.84
C VAL A 48 12.04 -15.68 -11.85
N ILE A 49 11.71 -15.13 -13.03
CA ILE A 49 11.09 -15.83 -14.15
C ILE A 49 11.96 -15.57 -15.38
N LYS A 50 12.45 -16.64 -16.03
CA LYS A 50 13.31 -16.56 -17.22
C LYS A 50 14.50 -15.59 -17.03
N GLY A 51 15.19 -15.72 -15.90
CA GLY A 51 16.39 -14.94 -15.57
C GLY A 51 16.15 -13.47 -15.19
N ARG A 52 14.89 -13.03 -15.02
CA ARG A 52 14.55 -11.65 -14.63
C ARG A 52 13.60 -11.63 -13.44
N TRP A 53 13.70 -10.62 -12.60
CA TRP A 53 12.72 -10.40 -11.53
C TRP A 53 11.37 -10.00 -12.13
N ALA A 54 10.32 -10.65 -11.65
CA ALA A 54 8.93 -10.33 -11.95
C ALA A 54 8.17 -10.13 -10.64
N CYS A 55 7.25 -9.16 -10.64
CA CYS A 55 6.30 -8.94 -9.57
C CYS A 55 4.94 -9.52 -10.00
N LEU A 56 4.53 -10.61 -9.37
CA LEU A 56 3.23 -11.24 -9.63
C LEU A 56 2.19 -10.63 -8.67
N PRO A 57 1.13 -9.98 -9.16
CA PRO A 57 0.12 -9.35 -8.31
C PRO A 57 -0.53 -10.37 -7.37
N LEU A 58 -0.59 -10.07 -6.07
CA LEU A 58 -1.25 -10.93 -5.08
C LEU A 58 -2.53 -10.30 -4.53
N SER A 59 -2.48 -9.03 -4.14
CA SER A 59 -3.62 -8.31 -3.58
C SER A 59 -3.48 -6.82 -3.80
N GLN A 60 -4.60 -6.15 -4.03
CA GLN A 60 -4.65 -4.70 -4.21
C GLN A 60 -5.88 -4.10 -3.55
N ARG A 61 -5.78 -2.85 -3.09
CA ARG A 61 -6.89 -2.09 -2.52
C ARG A 61 -6.86 -0.65 -2.98
N PHE A 62 -8.02 -0.10 -3.27
CA PHE A 62 -8.17 1.33 -3.51
C PHE A 62 -8.08 2.08 -2.18
N TYR A 63 -7.21 3.08 -2.11
CA TYR A 63 -7.21 4.05 -1.05
C TYR A 63 -8.32 5.07 -1.30
N LEU A 64 -9.34 5.06 -0.43
CA LEU A 64 -10.49 5.93 -0.52
C LEU A 64 -10.37 7.02 0.55
N PRO A 65 -10.11 8.30 0.20
CA PRO A 65 -9.89 9.33 1.21
C PRO A 65 -11.13 9.55 2.09
N GLN A 66 -10.91 9.72 3.40
CA GLN A 66 -11.98 9.97 4.38
C GLN A 66 -12.90 11.12 3.96
N LYS A 67 -12.33 12.21 3.41
CA LYS A 67 -13.11 13.36 2.93
C LYS A 67 -14.10 12.97 1.82
N ALA A 68 -13.67 12.12 0.88
CA ALA A 68 -14.52 11.68 -0.23
C ALA A 68 -15.63 10.71 0.23
N ILE A 69 -15.32 9.85 1.21
CA ILE A 69 -16.30 8.98 1.88
C ILE A 69 -17.34 9.83 2.63
N ASN A 70 -16.90 10.81 3.43
CA ASN A 70 -17.78 11.69 4.20
C ASN A 70 -18.69 12.54 3.30
N ALA A 71 -18.19 12.97 2.14
CA ALA A 71 -18.96 13.67 1.12
C ALA A 71 -19.99 12.77 0.41
N LYS A 72 -20.06 11.47 0.73
CA LYS A 72 -20.96 10.47 0.11
C LYS A 72 -20.86 10.41 -1.42
N SER A 73 -19.69 10.72 -1.96
CA SER A 73 -19.40 10.75 -3.39
C SER A 73 -19.83 9.43 -4.05
N ASP A 74 -20.58 9.51 -5.15
CA ASP A 74 -21.17 8.31 -5.77
C ASP A 74 -20.10 7.31 -6.24
N ASN A 75 -18.94 7.82 -6.67
CA ASN A 75 -17.82 7.01 -7.12
C ASN A 75 -17.00 6.37 -5.97
N MET A 76 -17.42 6.52 -4.71
CA MET A 76 -16.80 5.91 -3.53
C MET A 76 -17.64 4.79 -2.94
N ARG A 77 -18.79 4.45 -3.55
CA ARG A 77 -19.70 3.43 -3.04
C ARG A 77 -19.34 2.05 -3.61
N VAL A 78 -19.39 1.05 -2.74
CA VAL A 78 -19.32 -0.36 -3.13
C VAL A 78 -20.70 -0.97 -2.89
N ALA A 79 -21.29 -1.55 -3.92
CA ALA A 79 -22.64 -2.14 -3.83
C ALA A 79 -22.71 -3.15 -2.66
N GLY A 80 -23.71 -2.97 -1.79
CA GLY A 80 -23.94 -3.86 -0.64
C GLY A 80 -22.90 -3.74 0.50
N LYS A 81 -21.99 -2.76 0.49
CA LYS A 81 -20.99 -2.59 1.55
C LYS A 81 -20.94 -1.15 2.06
N VAL A 82 -20.89 -1.01 3.38
CA VAL A 82 -20.52 0.26 4.02
C VAL A 82 -19.01 0.42 3.87
N VAL A 83 -18.60 1.46 3.15
CA VAL A 83 -17.18 1.78 2.94
C VAL A 83 -16.67 2.55 4.16
N SER A 84 -15.83 1.89 4.95
CA SER A 84 -15.07 2.56 6.02
C SER A 84 -13.73 3.05 5.49
N PHE A 85 -13.25 4.15 6.06
CA PHE A 85 -11.92 4.65 5.76
C PHE A 85 -10.85 3.70 6.30
N GLN A 86 -9.83 3.46 5.49
CA GLN A 86 -8.59 2.82 5.91
C GLN A 86 -7.42 3.61 5.36
N THR A 87 -6.40 3.83 6.20
CA THR A 87 -5.11 4.33 5.75
C THR A 87 -4.41 3.30 4.86
N LYS A 88 -3.52 3.75 3.97
CA LYS A 88 -2.71 2.83 3.13
C LYS A 88 -1.90 1.83 3.96
N LEU A 89 -1.41 2.23 5.13
CA LEU A 89 -0.69 1.34 6.06
C LEU A 89 -1.61 0.26 6.63
N GLN A 90 -2.84 0.60 7.06
CA GLN A 90 -3.81 -0.38 7.52
C GLN A 90 -4.17 -1.38 6.41
N GLN A 91 -4.42 -0.89 5.19
CA GLN A 91 -4.66 -1.74 4.02
C GLN A 91 -3.49 -2.71 3.79
N ALA A 92 -2.25 -2.21 3.79
CA ALA A 92 -1.06 -3.03 3.63
C ALA A 92 -0.92 -4.10 4.72
N VAL A 93 -1.11 -3.74 6.00
CA VAL A 93 -1.06 -4.69 7.13
C VAL A 93 -2.07 -5.82 6.92
N GLU A 94 -3.32 -5.48 6.62
CA GLU A 94 -4.38 -6.48 6.42
C GLU A 94 -4.10 -7.38 5.20
N MET A 95 -3.63 -6.81 4.09
CA MET A 95 -3.28 -7.57 2.88
C MET A 95 -2.13 -8.55 3.14
N VAL A 96 -1.09 -8.12 3.88
CA VAL A 96 0.04 -8.99 4.23
C VAL A 96 -0.40 -10.10 5.18
N ILE A 97 -1.23 -9.82 6.18
CA ILE A 97 -1.77 -10.85 7.09
C ILE A 97 -2.57 -11.90 6.32
N GLN A 98 -3.39 -11.49 5.36
CA GLN A 98 -4.16 -12.41 4.52
C GLN A 98 -3.24 -13.35 3.72
N VAL A 99 -2.17 -12.82 3.13
CA VAL A 99 -1.16 -13.64 2.43
C VAL A 99 -0.46 -14.58 3.41
N ALA A 100 -0.08 -14.10 4.59
CA ALA A 100 0.60 -14.91 5.60
C ALA A 100 -0.24 -16.06 6.12
N GLN A 101 -1.54 -15.84 6.31
CA GLN A 101 -2.48 -16.88 6.72
C GLN A 101 -2.65 -17.95 5.62
N HIS A 102 -2.63 -17.54 4.35
CA HIS A 102 -2.72 -18.49 3.23
C HIS A 102 -1.46 -19.35 3.10
N PHE A 103 -0.28 -18.77 3.36
CA PHE A 103 1.02 -19.47 3.34
C PHE A 103 1.55 -19.72 4.76
N ALA A 104 0.72 -20.30 5.62
CA ALA A 104 1.04 -20.51 7.03
C ALA A 104 2.36 -21.29 7.22
N GLY A 105 3.19 -20.84 8.17
CA GLY A 105 4.49 -21.44 8.48
C GLY A 105 5.65 -21.02 7.56
N VAL A 106 5.41 -20.12 6.61
CA VAL A 106 6.45 -19.58 5.72
C VAL A 106 6.89 -18.19 6.16
N ASP A 107 8.20 -17.94 6.20
CA ASP A 107 8.74 -16.61 6.45
C ASP A 107 8.45 -15.64 5.31
N ILE A 108 7.96 -14.45 5.66
CA ILE A 108 7.61 -13.40 4.71
C ILE A 108 8.56 -12.24 4.87
N ILE A 109 9.40 -12.04 3.87
CA ILE A 109 10.19 -10.82 3.70
C ILE A 109 9.38 -9.85 2.84
N ILE A 110 9.03 -8.70 3.42
CA ILE A 110 8.37 -7.58 2.76
C ILE A 110 9.46 -6.62 2.28
N VAL A 111 9.43 -6.29 1.00
CA VAL A 111 10.29 -5.28 0.39
C VAL A 111 9.46 -4.07 0.04
N CYS A 112 9.84 -2.90 0.54
CA CYS A 112 9.12 -1.67 0.26
C CYS A 112 10.03 -0.45 0.30
N ASP A 113 9.49 0.67 -0.14
CA ASP A 113 10.17 1.95 -0.05
C ASP A 113 10.21 2.49 1.41
N SER A 114 10.76 3.68 1.57
CA SER A 114 10.85 4.36 2.86
C SER A 114 9.53 4.95 3.38
N TRP A 115 8.48 5.03 2.54
CA TRP A 115 7.16 5.46 2.98
C TRP A 115 6.48 4.36 3.79
N PHE A 116 6.54 3.12 3.32
CA PHE A 116 6.03 1.95 4.04
C PHE A 116 6.99 1.42 5.13
N GLY A 117 8.28 1.70 5.02
CA GLY A 117 9.34 1.27 5.95
C GLY A 117 9.33 1.91 7.34
N ASN A 118 8.20 1.87 8.06
CA ASN A 118 8.06 2.49 9.38
C ASN A 118 7.25 1.63 10.37
N ASN A 119 7.24 2.03 11.65
CA ASN A 119 6.56 1.28 12.72
C ASN A 119 5.04 1.16 12.56
N GLY A 120 4.40 2.03 11.78
CA GLY A 120 2.98 1.90 11.44
C GLY A 120 2.68 0.66 10.59
N LEU A 121 3.63 0.18 9.80
CA LEU A 121 3.55 -1.11 9.11
C LEU A 121 4.11 -2.25 9.97
N PHE A 122 5.34 -2.07 10.48
CA PHE A 122 6.10 -3.18 11.06
C PHE A 122 5.54 -3.66 12.40
N LYS A 123 5.17 -2.74 13.31
CA LYS A 123 4.70 -3.11 14.66
C LYS A 123 3.42 -3.97 14.60
N PRO A 124 2.35 -3.57 13.87
CA PRO A 124 1.15 -4.41 13.75
C PRO A 124 1.43 -5.80 13.16
N LEU A 125 2.28 -5.88 12.14
CA LEU A 125 2.65 -7.15 11.51
C LEU A 125 3.43 -8.04 12.48
N ARG A 126 4.42 -7.50 13.19
CA ARG A 126 5.18 -8.25 14.19
C ARG A 126 4.28 -8.75 15.32
N THR A 127 3.32 -7.94 15.77
CA THR A 127 2.35 -8.36 16.79
C THR A 127 1.46 -9.51 16.32
N LYS A 128 1.08 -9.54 15.04
CA LYS A 128 0.16 -10.58 14.50
C LYS A 128 0.85 -11.83 13.98
N LEU A 129 2.04 -11.70 13.41
CA LEU A 129 2.75 -12.77 12.71
C LEU A 129 4.00 -13.25 13.47
N GLY A 130 4.36 -12.60 14.58
CA GLY A 130 5.53 -12.98 15.37
C GLY A 130 6.80 -12.94 14.52
N ASN A 131 7.66 -13.94 14.68
CA ASN A 131 8.97 -14.00 14.00
C ASN A 131 8.91 -14.28 12.50
N PHE A 132 7.76 -14.69 11.95
CA PHE A 132 7.57 -15.04 10.54
C PHE A 132 7.51 -13.86 9.56
N VAL A 133 7.60 -12.62 10.05
CA VAL A 133 7.62 -11.43 9.19
C VAL A 133 8.94 -10.68 9.28
N HIS A 134 9.47 -10.26 8.14
CA HIS A 134 10.69 -9.46 8.03
C HIS A 134 10.42 -8.27 7.11
N LEU A 135 11.13 -7.17 7.35
CA LEU A 135 10.99 -5.95 6.58
C LEU A 135 12.36 -5.55 6.03
N LEU A 136 12.44 -5.45 4.70
CA LEU A 136 13.57 -4.92 3.96
C LEU A 136 13.12 -3.63 3.29
N SER A 137 13.46 -2.49 3.88
CA SER A 137 13.05 -1.19 3.38
C SER A 137 14.19 -0.19 3.37
N ARG A 138 14.12 0.80 2.48
CA ARG A 138 14.99 1.97 2.58
C ARG A 138 14.64 2.76 3.85
N LEU A 139 15.62 3.13 4.65
CA LEU A 139 15.41 4.08 5.76
C LEU A 139 15.18 5.49 5.21
N ARG A 140 14.37 6.31 5.89
CA ARG A 140 14.29 7.73 5.55
C ARG A 140 15.56 8.44 6.02
N SER A 141 15.97 9.47 5.28
CA SER A 141 17.14 10.28 5.61
C SER A 141 17.01 11.02 6.95
N ASN A 142 15.80 11.20 7.45
CA ASN A 142 15.52 11.83 8.74
C ASN A 142 15.25 10.83 9.87
N THR A 143 15.55 9.54 9.67
CA THR A 143 15.43 8.53 10.73
C THR A 143 16.58 8.67 11.74
N VAL A 144 16.25 8.62 13.03
CA VAL A 144 17.23 8.65 14.13
C VAL A 144 17.64 7.21 14.47
N LEU A 145 18.94 6.96 14.57
CA LEU A 145 19.52 5.72 15.07
C LEU A 145 19.78 5.85 16.57
N TYR A 146 19.15 5.00 17.37
CA TYR A 146 19.30 5.02 18.84
C TYR A 146 20.44 4.13 19.35
N SER A 147 20.95 3.22 18.51
CA SER A 147 22.09 2.34 18.83
C SER A 147 22.86 1.98 17.56
N ILE A 148 24.10 1.53 17.72
CA ILE A 148 24.91 0.94 16.65
C ILE A 148 24.31 -0.43 16.28
N PRO A 149 24.30 -0.83 14.99
CA PRO A 149 23.85 -2.15 14.54
C PRO A 149 24.68 -3.31 15.07
#